data_AF-A0A0S4IMV6-F1
#
_entry.id   AF-A0A0S4IMV6-F1
#
_cell.length_a   1.000
_cell.length_b   1.000
_cell.length_c   1.000
_cell.angle_alpha   90.00
_cell.angle_beta   90.00
_cell.angle_gamma   90.00
#
_symmetry.space_group_name_H-M   'P 1'
#
loop_
_entity.id
_entity.type
_entity.pdbx_description
1 polymer ?
#
loop_
_entity_poly.entity_id
_entity_poly.type
_entity_poly.pdbx_seq_one_letter_code
_entity_poly.pdbx_strand_id
1 'polypeptide(L)'
;MTATSGKSYFDCVNIYPEDEVSIASDGALVRTAVISFVGEYWNQTLSRSQADASTTSEKEDEKKEKEEEDGPISILFVDPSVVQAMVTFGDASIGPMHEMRRASILVFPITTHVGEGGGGDNNGGHWSLVVVVANRRSPPPPSSSSPLQFFCIDSSGRYNERPSKGLVRLLLASSSELGWPSPLLPGKNVTTSSMNKGSSPPPPLQYVTSFPQQETAYDCGVMVCLALQRMGQVCRGGAAISSTRDGLRLRRDGVPRIATDGSSLPRRCSWSCHQ
;
A
#
# COMPACT_ATOMS: atom_id res chain seq x y z
N MET A 1 23.56 21.15 -13.73
CA MET A 1 23.13 20.05 -12.83
C MET A 1 23.18 18.77 -13.64
N THR A 2 24.19 17.94 -13.44
CA THR A 2 24.32 16.64 -14.10
C THR A 2 23.37 15.66 -13.44
N ALA A 3 22.41 15.13 -14.21
CA ALA A 3 21.59 14.00 -13.77
C ALA A 3 22.53 12.85 -13.41
N THR A 4 22.70 12.59 -12.11
CA THR A 4 23.36 11.37 -11.65
C THR A 4 22.57 10.22 -12.24
N SER A 5 23.22 9.42 -13.08
CA SER A 5 22.73 8.10 -13.52
C SER A 5 22.30 7.36 -12.26
N GLY A 6 21.00 7.38 -12.00
CA GLY A 6 20.42 6.80 -10.80
C GLY A 6 20.60 5.31 -10.91
N LYS A 7 21.48 4.74 -10.08
CA LYS A 7 21.48 3.31 -9.86
C LYS A 7 20.05 2.92 -9.50
N SER A 8 19.53 1.95 -10.23
CA SER A 8 18.20 1.42 -9.97
C SER A 8 18.19 0.89 -8.54
N TYR A 9 17.19 1.20 -7.75
CA TYR A 9 17.08 0.66 -6.38
C TYR A 9 16.99 -0.89 -6.38
N PHE A 10 16.72 -1.53 -7.52
CA PHE A 10 16.91 -2.99 -7.68
C PHE A 10 18.34 -3.45 -7.42
N ASP A 11 19.33 -2.60 -7.68
CA ASP A 11 20.73 -2.92 -7.37
C ASP A 11 20.96 -3.00 -5.84
N CYS A 12 20.00 -2.57 -5.03
CA CYS A 12 20.07 -2.55 -3.57
C CYS A 12 19.34 -3.73 -2.92
N VAL A 13 18.36 -4.35 -3.59
CA VAL A 13 17.63 -5.52 -3.04
C VAL A 13 18.28 -6.79 -3.55
N ASN A 14 19.26 -7.28 -2.80
CA ASN A 14 19.89 -8.57 -3.08
C ASN A 14 18.93 -9.69 -2.64
N ILE A 15 18.43 -10.46 -3.61
CA ILE A 15 17.77 -11.74 -3.36
C ILE A 15 18.86 -12.81 -3.27
N TYR A 16 18.92 -13.49 -2.13
CA TYR A 16 19.85 -14.59 -1.92
C TYR A 16 19.14 -15.94 -2.14
N PRO A 17 19.88 -17.05 -2.36
CA PRO A 17 19.27 -18.36 -2.56
C PRO A 17 18.29 -18.77 -1.45
N GLU A 18 18.54 -18.37 -0.21
CA GLU A 18 17.64 -18.61 0.93
C GLU A 18 16.31 -17.83 0.86
N ASP A 19 16.27 -16.71 0.14
CA ASP A 19 15.04 -15.98 -0.13
C ASP A 19 14.21 -16.70 -1.20
N GLU A 20 14.85 -17.29 -2.21
CA GLU A 20 14.16 -18.13 -3.21
C GLU A 20 13.55 -19.38 -2.58
N VAL A 21 14.31 -20.05 -1.71
CA VAL A 21 13.85 -21.21 -0.94
C VAL A 21 12.61 -20.86 -0.10
N SER A 22 12.52 -19.62 0.40
CA SER A 22 11.38 -19.15 1.20
C SER A 22 10.06 -19.05 0.42
N ILE A 23 10.12 -19.03 -0.91
CA ILE A 23 8.95 -19.01 -1.80
C ILE A 23 8.68 -20.41 -2.36
N ALA A 24 9.73 -21.18 -2.62
CA ALA A 24 9.63 -22.47 -3.29
C ALA A 24 9.28 -23.63 -2.34
N SER A 25 9.56 -23.50 -1.03
CA SER A 25 9.39 -24.57 -0.07
C SER A 25 8.01 -24.53 0.59
N ASP A 26 7.33 -25.67 0.62
CA ASP A 26 6.08 -25.81 1.34
C ASP A 26 6.27 -25.53 2.84
N GLY A 27 5.42 -24.69 3.41
CA GLY A 27 5.50 -24.26 4.80
C GLY A 27 6.64 -23.30 5.16
N ALA A 28 7.38 -22.75 4.19
CA ALA A 28 8.36 -21.70 4.48
C ALA A 28 7.69 -20.32 4.60
N LEU A 29 8.16 -19.51 5.55
CA LEU A 29 7.74 -18.10 5.67
C LEU A 29 8.44 -17.28 4.61
N VAL A 30 7.66 -16.51 3.84
CA VAL A 30 8.22 -15.53 2.90
C VAL A 30 9.01 -14.48 3.66
N ARG A 31 10.28 -14.31 3.27
CA ARG A 31 11.20 -13.39 3.92
C ARG A 31 10.95 -11.94 3.51
N THR A 32 11.34 -11.01 4.38
CA THR A 32 11.24 -9.57 4.14
C THR A 32 11.82 -9.14 2.79
N ALA A 33 12.99 -9.68 2.41
CA ALA A 33 13.66 -9.34 1.16
C ALA A 33 12.81 -9.63 -0.08
N VAL A 34 12.03 -10.73 -0.06
CA VAL A 34 11.11 -11.08 -1.15
C VAL A 34 9.99 -10.04 -1.26
N ILE A 35 9.39 -9.65 -0.14
CA ILE A 35 8.31 -8.65 -0.13
C ILE A 35 8.83 -7.28 -0.58
N SER A 36 10.02 -6.88 -0.11
CA SER A 36 10.72 -5.68 -0.57
C SER A 36 10.93 -5.71 -2.09
N PHE A 37 11.44 -6.82 -2.62
CA PHE A 37 11.67 -7.00 -4.06
C PHE A 37 10.38 -6.88 -4.88
N VAL A 38 9.30 -7.53 -4.46
CA VAL A 38 8.01 -7.46 -5.16
C VAL A 38 7.45 -6.05 -5.13
N GLY A 39 7.52 -5.36 -3.99
CA GLY A 39 7.08 -3.96 -3.87
C GLY A 39 7.86 -3.02 -4.78
N GLU A 40 9.20 -3.15 -4.77
CA GLU A 40 10.07 -2.34 -5.61
C GLU A 40 9.86 -2.59 -7.10
N TYR A 41 9.67 -3.85 -7.49
CA TYR A 41 9.34 -4.18 -8.88
C TYR A 41 8.12 -3.41 -9.39
N TRP A 42 7.10 -3.29 -8.55
CA TRP A 42 5.91 -2.53 -8.92
C TRP A 42 6.11 -1.01 -8.88
N ASN A 43 6.89 -0.48 -7.92
CA ASN A 43 7.30 0.93 -7.93
C ASN A 43 7.92 1.29 -9.31
N GLN A 44 8.93 0.53 -9.73
CA GLN A 44 9.64 0.82 -10.98
C GLN A 44 8.80 0.61 -12.23
N THR A 45 8.04 -0.49 -12.28
CA THR A 45 7.18 -0.79 -13.44
C THR A 45 6.17 0.33 -13.68
N LEU A 46 5.62 0.90 -12.61
CA LEU A 46 4.64 1.98 -12.69
C LEU A 46 5.29 3.32 -13.00
N SER A 47 6.45 3.63 -12.41
CA SER A 47 7.20 4.84 -12.76
C SER A 47 7.62 4.85 -14.23
N ARG A 48 8.07 3.72 -14.80
CA ARG A 48 8.40 3.62 -16.23
C ARG A 48 7.18 3.79 -17.11
N SER A 49 6.06 3.14 -16.76
CA SER A 49 4.80 3.26 -17.51
C SER A 49 4.30 4.71 -17.55
N GLN A 50 4.51 5.48 -16.47
CA GLN A 50 4.16 6.91 -16.43
C GLN A 50 5.09 7.78 -17.28
N ALA A 51 6.40 7.50 -17.28
CA ALA A 51 7.37 8.20 -18.11
C ALA A 51 7.14 7.96 -19.62
N ASP A 52 6.80 6.73 -20.00
CA ASP A 52 6.48 6.39 -21.39
C ASP A 52 5.21 7.11 -21.87
N ALA A 53 4.19 7.22 -21.00
CA ALA A 53 2.96 7.95 -21.30
C ALA A 53 3.21 9.45 -21.52
N SER A 54 4.09 10.08 -20.73
CA SER A 54 4.37 11.52 -20.88
C SER A 54 5.12 11.86 -22.18
N THR A 55 6.04 10.99 -22.63
CA THR A 55 6.79 11.23 -23.88
C THR A 55 5.94 11.13 -25.15
N THR A 56 4.81 10.42 -25.09
CA THR A 56 3.93 10.22 -26.24
C THR A 56 3.01 11.44 -26.46
N SER A 57 2.62 12.13 -25.38
CA SER A 57 1.72 13.29 -25.42
C SER A 57 2.37 14.55 -26.01
N GLU A 58 3.69 14.74 -25.85
CA GLU A 58 4.40 15.95 -26.35
C GLU A 58 4.35 16.15 -27.87
N LYS A 59 3.92 15.15 -28.65
CA LYS A 59 3.79 15.24 -30.11
C LYS A 59 2.40 15.57 -30.61
N GLU A 60 1.36 15.55 -29.77
CA GLU A 60 -0.03 15.76 -30.20
C GLU A 60 -0.66 17.09 -29.79
N ASP A 61 -0.10 17.83 -28.83
CA ASP A 61 -0.81 18.96 -28.21
C ASP A 61 -0.11 20.31 -28.30
N GLU A 62 -0.17 20.91 -29.49
CA GLU A 62 -0.09 22.38 -29.64
C GLU A 62 -1.49 23.03 -29.62
N LYS A 63 -2.57 22.30 -29.25
CA LYS A 63 -3.94 22.80 -29.43
C LYS A 63 -4.96 22.56 -28.31
N LYS A 64 -4.59 22.10 -27.11
CA LYS A 64 -5.56 21.80 -26.04
C LYS A 64 -5.12 22.29 -24.65
N GLU A 65 -4.93 23.60 -24.50
CA GLU A 65 -4.45 24.25 -23.28
C GLU A 65 -5.41 24.31 -22.07
N LYS A 66 -6.50 23.53 -21.99
CA LYS A 66 -7.51 23.76 -20.91
C LYS A 66 -8.15 22.56 -20.21
N GLU A 67 -7.75 21.33 -20.50
CA GLU A 67 -8.30 20.17 -19.79
C GLU A 67 -7.19 19.21 -19.40
N GLU A 68 -6.44 19.47 -18.32
CA GLU A 68 -5.83 18.38 -17.55
C GLU A 68 -5.29 18.87 -16.20
N GLU A 69 -6.09 18.75 -15.14
CA GLU A 69 -5.62 18.84 -13.75
C GLU A 69 -5.70 17.48 -13.04
N ASP A 70 -5.85 16.39 -13.79
CA ASP A 70 -5.95 15.04 -13.26
C ASP A 70 -4.64 14.28 -13.51
N GLY A 71 -3.62 14.63 -12.73
CA GLY A 71 -2.33 13.94 -12.76
C GLY A 71 -2.47 12.41 -12.56
N PRO A 72 -1.56 11.61 -13.13
CA PRO A 72 -1.64 10.16 -13.10
C PRO A 72 -1.67 9.63 -11.66
N ILE A 73 -2.46 8.56 -11.44
CA ILE A 73 -2.51 7.88 -10.15
C ILE A 73 -1.11 7.36 -9.82
N SER A 74 -0.55 7.82 -8.71
CA SER A 74 0.75 7.39 -8.20
C SER A 74 0.57 6.44 -7.01
N ILE A 75 1.28 5.31 -7.04
CA ILE A 75 1.34 4.36 -5.93
C ILE A 75 2.77 4.27 -5.44
N LEU A 76 2.94 4.17 -4.13
CA LEU A 76 4.21 3.96 -3.48
C LEU A 76 4.12 2.74 -2.57
N PHE A 77 4.92 1.74 -2.89
CA PHE A 77 5.18 0.60 -2.01
C PHE A 77 6.34 0.97 -1.09
N VAL A 78 6.07 1.05 0.22
CA VAL A 78 7.09 1.37 1.23
C VAL A 78 7.79 0.08 1.65
N ASP A 79 9.11 0.12 1.71
CA ASP A 79 9.91 -1.04 2.10
C ASP A 79 9.50 -1.57 3.50
N PRO A 80 9.24 -2.87 3.67
CA PRO A 80 8.82 -3.44 4.95
C PRO A 80 9.77 -3.15 6.13
N SER A 81 11.08 -3.10 5.92
CA SER A 81 12.04 -2.77 6.99
C SER A 81 11.90 -1.31 7.42
N VAL A 82 11.61 -0.42 6.47
CA VAL A 82 11.28 0.99 6.77
C VAL A 82 9.96 1.07 7.54
N VAL A 83 8.92 0.36 7.12
CA VAL A 83 7.63 0.33 7.84
C VAL A 83 7.81 -0.20 9.26
N GLN A 84 8.58 -1.27 9.43
CA GLN A 84 8.89 -1.83 10.74
C GLN A 84 9.60 -0.80 11.63
N ALA A 85 10.60 -0.10 11.09
CA ALA A 85 11.30 0.96 11.82
C ALA A 85 10.35 2.10 12.22
N MET A 86 9.50 2.58 11.30
CA MET A 86 8.50 3.61 11.59
C MET A 86 7.60 3.20 12.77
N VAL A 87 7.09 1.97 12.77
CA VAL A 87 6.21 1.46 13.84
C VAL A 87 6.97 1.25 15.15
N THR A 88 8.18 0.67 15.10
CA THR A 88 9.01 0.39 16.28
C THR A 88 9.45 1.68 16.99
N PHE A 89 9.86 2.69 16.24
CA PHE A 89 10.31 3.97 16.81
C PHE A 89 9.17 4.98 17.00
N GLY A 90 7.98 4.71 16.45
CA GLY A 90 6.85 5.63 16.51
C GLY A 90 7.12 6.93 15.76
N ASP A 91 7.87 6.87 14.65
CA ASP A 91 8.33 8.02 13.89
C ASP A 91 8.09 7.82 12.38
N ALA A 92 7.16 8.60 11.81
CA ALA A 92 6.84 8.51 10.39
C ALA A 92 7.97 9.07 9.51
N SER A 93 8.81 9.96 10.05
CA SER A 93 9.87 10.66 9.29
C SER A 93 10.99 9.73 8.85
N ILE A 94 11.06 8.52 9.42
CA ILE A 94 11.91 7.41 8.95
C ILE A 94 11.51 6.97 7.54
N GLY A 95 10.23 7.12 7.17
CA GLY A 95 9.72 6.81 5.85
C GLY A 95 10.18 7.80 4.76
N PRO A 96 9.98 7.46 3.48
CA PRO A 96 10.25 8.35 2.35
C PRO A 96 9.19 9.46 2.27
N MET A 97 9.26 10.44 3.19
CA MET A 97 8.20 11.43 3.43
C MET A 97 7.85 12.25 2.18
N HIS A 98 8.83 12.57 1.35
CA HIS A 98 8.63 13.33 0.12
C HIS A 98 7.81 12.54 -0.92
N GLU A 99 8.13 11.26 -1.11
CA GLU A 99 7.44 10.33 -2.00
C GLU A 99 6.04 10.02 -1.45
N MET A 100 5.94 9.79 -0.13
CA MET A 100 4.67 9.56 0.55
C MET A 100 3.74 10.77 0.40
N ARG A 101 4.30 11.96 0.54
CA ARG A 101 3.63 13.23 0.27
C ARG A 101 3.27 13.40 -1.20
N ARG A 102 3.74 12.62 -2.17
CA ARG A 102 3.31 12.75 -3.59
C ARG A 102 2.38 11.62 -4.07
N ALA A 103 2.42 10.47 -3.40
CA ALA A 103 1.63 9.31 -3.78
C ALA A 103 0.12 9.49 -3.53
N SER A 104 -0.70 9.03 -4.48
CA SER A 104 -2.15 8.87 -4.32
C SER A 104 -2.51 7.63 -3.50
N ILE A 105 -1.70 6.57 -3.62
CA ILE A 105 -1.88 5.30 -2.90
C ILE A 105 -0.56 4.96 -2.20
N LEU A 106 -0.62 4.71 -0.90
CA LEU A 106 0.51 4.16 -0.14
C LEU A 106 0.21 2.73 0.24
N VAL A 107 1.21 1.87 0.12
CA VAL A 107 1.12 0.47 0.52
C VAL A 107 2.23 0.17 1.51
N PHE A 108 1.84 -0.25 2.70
CA PHE A 108 2.72 -0.54 3.82
C PHE A 108 2.61 -2.03 4.19
N PRO A 109 3.62 -2.84 3.83
CA PRO A 109 3.73 -4.19 4.38
C PRO A 109 3.99 -4.12 5.88
N ILE A 110 3.17 -4.83 6.65
CA ILE A 110 3.28 -4.92 8.11
C ILE A 110 3.57 -6.37 8.45
N THR A 111 4.51 -6.55 9.37
CA THR A 111 4.76 -7.84 10.01
C THR A 111 4.71 -7.69 11.52
N THR A 112 4.32 -8.75 12.22
CA THR A 112 4.57 -8.86 13.66
C THR A 112 5.83 -9.67 13.88
N HIS A 113 6.83 -9.11 14.55
CA HIS A 113 7.88 -9.94 15.12
C HIS A 113 7.33 -10.68 16.34
N VAL A 114 7.48 -11.99 16.35
CA VAL A 114 7.17 -12.82 17.51
C VAL A 114 8.22 -12.50 18.57
N GLY A 115 7.86 -11.68 19.57
CA GLY A 115 8.90 -10.99 20.34
C GLY A 115 8.54 -10.49 21.74
N GLU A 116 7.82 -11.27 22.53
CA GLU A 116 7.92 -11.22 24.01
C GLU A 116 7.84 -12.65 24.56
N GLY A 117 8.90 -13.47 24.41
CA GLY A 117 8.96 -14.71 25.20
C GLY A 117 9.88 -15.86 24.80
N GLY A 118 10.37 -15.98 23.56
CA GLY A 118 11.18 -17.16 23.22
C GLY A 118 11.90 -17.09 21.89
N GLY A 119 13.21 -16.88 21.95
CA GLY A 119 14.23 -17.31 20.99
C GLY A 119 13.89 -17.34 19.50
N GLY A 120 14.07 -16.21 18.81
CA GLY A 120 15.14 -16.11 17.82
C GLY A 120 14.90 -16.67 16.42
N ASP A 121 13.91 -16.17 15.70
CA ASP A 121 13.96 -16.08 14.24
C ASP A 121 13.34 -14.75 13.76
N ASN A 122 14.17 -13.88 13.16
CA ASN A 122 13.79 -12.54 12.69
C ASN A 122 12.86 -12.55 11.46
N ASN A 123 12.23 -13.69 11.14
CA ASN A 123 11.51 -13.88 9.87
C ASN A 123 10.08 -13.32 9.85
N GLY A 124 9.62 -12.68 10.92
CA GLY A 124 8.26 -12.14 11.01
C GLY A 124 7.23 -13.26 11.14
N GLY A 125 6.34 -13.16 12.11
CA GLY A 125 5.33 -14.19 12.38
C GLY A 125 4.19 -14.17 11.36
N HIS A 126 3.67 -12.98 11.04
CA HIS A 126 2.49 -12.83 10.20
C HIS A 126 2.54 -11.55 9.37
N TRP A 127 2.27 -11.68 8.08
CA TRP A 127 2.28 -10.57 7.12
C TRP A 127 0.88 -10.05 6.80
N SER A 128 0.75 -8.73 6.68
CA SER A 128 -0.45 -8.04 6.20
C SER A 128 -0.06 -6.78 5.41
N LEU A 129 -1.03 -6.12 4.78
CA LEU A 129 -0.85 -4.82 4.14
C LEU A 129 -1.78 -3.77 4.74
N VAL A 130 -1.25 -2.59 5.02
CA VAL A 130 -2.06 -1.38 5.16
C VAL A 130 -1.97 -0.57 3.87
N VAL A 131 -3.12 -0.25 3.29
CA VAL A 131 -3.24 0.57 2.09
C VAL A 131 -3.89 1.90 2.47
N VAL A 132 -3.24 3.00 2.14
CA VAL A 132 -3.76 4.35 2.32
C VAL A 132 -4.11 4.94 0.97
N VAL A 133 -5.37 5.29 0.77
CA VAL A 133 -5.82 6.02 -0.42
C VAL A 133 -5.97 7.48 -0.02
N ALA A 134 -5.09 8.33 -0.55
CA ALA A 134 -5.14 9.77 -0.38
C ALA A 134 -5.89 10.38 -1.57
N ASN A 135 -7.17 10.72 -1.37
CA ASN A 135 -7.92 11.45 -2.36
C ASN A 135 -7.52 12.93 -2.29
N ARG A 136 -6.65 13.31 -3.22
CA ARG A 136 -6.12 14.68 -3.34
C ARG A 136 -6.86 15.49 -4.40
N ARG A 137 -7.78 14.85 -5.14
CA ARG A 137 -8.49 15.46 -6.25
C ARG A 137 -9.71 16.19 -5.71
N SER A 138 -9.71 17.52 -5.89
CA SER A 138 -10.78 18.45 -5.52
C SER A 138 -11.21 18.40 -4.04
N PRO A 139 -11.81 19.47 -3.49
CA PRO A 139 -12.43 19.38 -2.18
C PRO A 139 -13.44 18.24 -2.21
N PRO A 140 -13.41 17.28 -1.27
CA PRO A 140 -14.44 16.25 -1.22
C PRO A 140 -15.80 16.94 -1.20
N PRO A 141 -16.80 16.45 -1.96
CA PRO A 141 -18.14 17.02 -1.85
C PRO A 141 -18.56 17.03 -0.37
N PRO A 142 -19.39 18.00 0.08
CA PRO A 142 -19.68 18.20 1.50
C PRO A 142 -20.29 16.96 2.21
N SER A 143 -20.70 15.95 1.46
CA SER A 143 -21.21 14.66 1.94
C SER A 143 -20.18 13.52 1.93
N SER A 144 -18.97 13.73 1.42
CA SER A 144 -17.95 12.70 1.20
C SER A 144 -17.16 12.38 2.47
N SER A 145 -16.84 11.09 2.61
CA SER A 145 -15.92 10.54 3.60
C SER A 145 -14.58 11.27 3.64
N SER A 146 -13.86 11.14 4.76
CA SER A 146 -12.48 11.59 4.96
C SER A 146 -11.62 11.52 3.69
N PRO A 147 -10.80 12.55 3.40
CA PRO A 147 -9.89 12.58 2.25
C PRO A 147 -8.84 11.45 2.28
N LEU A 148 -8.62 10.88 3.46
CA LEU A 148 -7.79 9.70 3.65
C LEU A 148 -8.68 8.50 3.99
N GLN A 149 -8.42 7.39 3.30
CA GLN A 149 -9.05 6.11 3.58
C GLN A 149 -7.98 5.07 3.86
N PHE A 150 -8.20 4.27 4.89
CA PHE A 150 -7.26 3.27 5.38
C PHE A 150 -7.87 1.90 5.25
N PHE A 151 -7.19 1.00 4.55
CA PHE A 151 -7.59 -0.38 4.36
C PHE A 151 -6.53 -1.31 4.94
N CYS A 152 -6.95 -2.41 5.55
CA CYS A 152 -6.09 -3.50 5.99
C CYS A 152 -6.44 -4.76 5.20
N ILE A 153 -5.46 -5.33 4.51
CA ILE A 153 -5.55 -6.63 3.84
C ILE A 153 -4.76 -7.61 4.70
N ASP A 154 -5.48 -8.52 5.36
CA ASP A 154 -4.91 -9.53 6.23
C ASP A 154 -5.61 -10.86 5.94
N SER A 155 -4.86 -11.81 5.38
CA SER A 155 -5.36 -13.13 4.98
C SER A 155 -5.81 -14.01 6.14
N SER A 156 -5.46 -13.64 7.38
CA SER A 156 -5.90 -14.29 8.62
C SER A 156 -6.99 -13.49 9.36
N GLY A 157 -7.52 -12.45 8.73
CA GLY A 157 -8.57 -11.59 9.27
C GLY A 157 -8.03 -10.37 10.01
N ARG A 158 -7.63 -10.50 11.28
CA ARG A 158 -7.26 -9.36 12.15
C ARG A 158 -6.00 -9.58 12.98
N TYR A 159 -5.12 -10.48 12.55
CA TYR A 159 -3.92 -10.80 13.32
C TYR A 159 -3.03 -9.57 13.51
N ASN A 160 -2.84 -8.78 12.46
CA ASN A 160 -2.07 -7.53 12.52
C ASN A 160 -2.90 -6.29 12.89
N GLU A 161 -4.02 -6.44 13.59
CA GLU A 161 -4.89 -5.30 13.96
C GLU A 161 -4.17 -4.23 14.79
N ARG A 162 -3.40 -4.65 15.80
CA ARG A 162 -2.67 -3.73 16.68
C ARG A 162 -1.59 -2.93 15.94
N PRO A 163 -0.61 -3.56 15.24
CA PRO A 163 0.40 -2.80 14.51
C PRO A 163 -0.19 -1.97 13.36
N SER A 164 -1.22 -2.46 12.67
CA SER A 164 -1.91 -1.68 11.63
C SER A 164 -2.56 -0.41 12.18
N LYS A 165 -3.27 -0.50 13.31
CA LYS A 165 -3.82 0.70 13.99
C LYS A 165 -2.71 1.62 14.50
N GLY A 166 -1.58 1.06 14.96
CA GLY A 166 -0.39 1.83 15.36
C GLY A 166 0.14 2.68 14.21
N LEU A 167 0.37 2.05 13.05
CA LEU A 167 0.83 2.74 11.84
C LEU A 167 -0.16 3.83 11.39
N VAL A 168 -1.47 3.54 11.38
CA VAL A 168 -2.49 4.53 11.00
C VAL A 168 -2.45 5.75 11.91
N ARG A 169 -2.35 5.55 13.23
CA ARG A 169 -2.22 6.67 14.19
C ARG A 169 -0.97 7.49 13.95
N LEU A 170 0.15 6.82 13.68
CA LEU A 170 1.42 7.47 13.37
C LEU A 170 1.29 8.35 12.11
N LEU A 171 0.74 7.81 11.02
CA LEU A 171 0.54 8.55 9.78
C LEU A 171 -0.42 9.74 9.93
N LEU A 172 -1.47 9.59 10.74
CA LEU A 172 -2.40 10.68 11.04
C LEU A 172 -1.73 11.79 11.89
N ALA A 173 -0.86 11.42 12.83
CA ALA A 173 -0.09 12.37 13.62
C ALA A 173 0.87 13.19 12.74
N SER A 174 1.44 12.57 11.71
CA SER A 174 2.33 13.22 10.72
C SER A 174 1.60 13.79 9.50
N SER A 175 0.27 13.93 9.55
CA SER A 175 -0.52 14.39 8.40
C SER A 175 -0.13 15.78 7.90
N SER A 176 0.25 16.70 8.78
CA SER A 176 0.74 18.04 8.40
C SER A 176 2.03 17.99 7.58
N GLU A 177 2.98 17.14 7.98
CA GLU A 177 4.26 16.95 7.28
C GLU A 177 4.04 16.27 5.92
N LEU A 178 3.10 15.33 5.86
CA LEU A 178 2.67 14.66 4.63
C LEU A 178 1.85 15.58 3.70
N GLY A 179 1.55 16.80 4.12
CA GLY A 179 0.68 17.72 3.39
C GLY A 179 -0.74 17.18 3.19
N TRP A 180 -1.16 16.26 4.06
CA TRP A 180 -2.50 15.71 4.02
C TRP A 180 -3.47 16.66 4.72
N PRO A 181 -4.69 16.81 4.18
CA PRO A 181 -5.73 17.57 4.86
C PRO A 181 -5.91 17.01 6.26
N SER A 182 -5.89 17.92 7.26
CA SER A 182 -6.06 17.53 8.64
C SER A 182 -7.40 16.78 8.77
N PRO A 183 -7.41 15.59 9.39
CA PRO A 183 -8.65 14.85 9.65
C PRO A 183 -9.56 15.59 10.66
N LEU A 184 -9.08 16.69 11.26
CA LEU A 184 -9.85 17.50 12.18
C LEU A 184 -11.02 18.15 11.45
N LEU A 185 -12.22 17.81 11.92
CA LEU A 185 -13.50 18.27 11.41
C LEU A 185 -13.51 19.80 11.24
N PRO A 186 -14.09 20.30 10.13
CA PRO A 186 -14.31 21.73 9.96
C PRO A 186 -15.19 22.25 11.10
N GLY A 187 -14.72 23.25 11.84
CA GLY A 187 -15.61 24.12 12.62
C GLY A 187 -15.44 24.20 14.14
N LYS A 188 -14.37 23.70 14.75
CA LYS A 188 -14.03 24.09 16.14
C LYS A 188 -12.75 24.90 16.18
N ASN A 189 -12.90 26.22 16.19
CA ASN A 189 -11.87 27.15 16.65
C ASN A 189 -11.58 26.85 18.13
N VAL A 190 -10.71 25.88 18.38
CA VAL A 190 -10.30 25.53 19.75
C VAL A 190 -9.17 26.47 20.14
N THR A 191 -9.52 27.48 20.92
CA THR A 191 -8.59 28.32 21.67
C THR A 191 -7.74 27.41 22.56
N THR A 192 -6.43 27.45 22.35
CA THR A 192 -5.40 26.63 23.01
C THR A 192 -5.36 26.91 24.52
N SER A 193 -6.07 26.14 25.35
CA SER A 193 -5.84 26.16 26.81
C SER A 193 -6.40 24.96 27.61
N SER A 194 -7.08 23.99 27.00
CA SER A 194 -7.66 22.87 27.77
C SER A 194 -7.26 21.54 27.16
N MET A 195 -6.33 20.85 27.82
CA MET A 195 -5.98 19.45 27.58
C MET A 195 -7.16 18.54 27.95
N ASN A 196 -8.24 18.61 27.19
CA ASN A 196 -9.39 17.73 27.35
C ASN A 196 -9.26 16.52 26.42
N LYS A 197 -9.52 15.34 26.98
CA LYS A 197 -9.56 13.98 26.39
C LYS A 197 -10.63 13.81 25.29
N GLY A 198 -10.81 14.80 24.42
CA GLY A 198 -11.88 14.89 23.44
C GLY A 198 -11.41 14.87 21.99
N SER A 199 -10.27 14.25 21.68
CA SER A 199 -9.88 14.04 20.28
C SER A 199 -10.91 13.13 19.62
N SER A 200 -11.50 13.58 18.51
CA SER A 200 -12.35 12.75 17.68
C SER A 200 -11.64 11.43 17.36
N PRO A 201 -12.36 10.28 17.36
CA PRO A 201 -11.73 9.00 17.05
C PRO A 201 -11.08 9.08 15.65
N PRO A 202 -9.91 8.47 15.46
CA PRO A 202 -9.27 8.44 14.15
C PRO A 202 -10.20 7.79 13.12
N PRO A 203 -10.07 8.15 11.82
CA PRO A 203 -10.82 7.47 10.76
C PRO A 203 -10.67 5.94 10.89
N PRO A 204 -11.76 5.18 10.69
CA PRO A 204 -11.73 3.75 10.92
C PRO A 204 -10.83 3.06 9.89
N LEU A 205 -9.95 2.19 10.39
CA LEU A 205 -9.24 1.21 9.56
C LEU A 205 -10.25 0.16 9.07
N GLN A 206 -10.44 0.08 7.75
CA GLN A 206 -11.37 -0.84 7.11
C GLN A 206 -10.67 -2.15 6.77
N TYR A 207 -11.19 -3.28 7.24
CA TYR A 207 -10.64 -4.60 6.89
C TYR A 207 -11.24 -5.08 5.59
N VAL A 208 -10.39 -5.49 4.65
CA VAL A 208 -10.81 -6.02 3.36
C VAL A 208 -11.12 -7.50 3.50
N THR A 209 -12.41 -7.83 3.64
CA THR A 209 -12.88 -9.21 3.81
C THR A 209 -13.05 -9.97 2.49
N SER A 210 -12.98 -9.28 1.35
CA SER A 210 -13.11 -9.86 0.01
C SER A 210 -11.80 -10.43 -0.55
N PHE A 211 -10.67 -10.22 0.13
CA PHE A 211 -9.41 -10.83 -0.25
C PHE A 211 -9.39 -12.31 0.16
N PRO A 212 -8.76 -13.22 -0.61
CA PRO A 212 -8.74 -14.63 -0.23
C PRO A 212 -8.13 -14.82 1.17
N GLN A 213 -8.66 -15.78 1.93
CA GLN A 213 -8.12 -16.15 3.23
C GLN A 213 -6.98 -17.16 3.03
N GLN A 214 -5.98 -17.12 3.92
CA GLN A 214 -4.92 -18.12 3.89
C GLN A 214 -5.44 -19.46 4.40
N GLU A 215 -4.94 -20.55 3.82
CA GLU A 215 -5.25 -21.90 4.27
C GLU A 215 -4.28 -22.35 5.37
N THR A 216 -3.03 -21.84 5.34
CA THR A 216 -2.00 -22.15 6.33
C THR A 216 -1.44 -20.89 6.99
N ALA A 217 -0.74 -21.06 8.11
CA ALA A 217 -0.06 -19.95 8.80
C ALA A 217 1.09 -19.34 7.99
N TYR A 218 1.66 -20.11 7.05
CA TYR A 218 2.85 -19.74 6.30
C TYR A 218 2.54 -18.94 5.03
N ASP A 219 1.30 -19.00 4.54
CA ASP A 219 0.91 -18.34 3.29
C ASP A 219 0.79 -16.82 3.41
N CYS A 220 0.77 -16.25 4.62
CA CYS A 220 0.52 -14.81 4.83
C CYS A 220 1.42 -13.90 3.97
N GLY A 221 2.70 -14.24 3.83
CA GLY A 221 3.64 -13.47 3.01
C GLY A 221 3.40 -13.64 1.50
N VAL A 222 2.99 -14.83 1.05
CA VAL A 222 2.58 -15.07 -0.35
C VAL A 222 1.31 -14.26 -0.66
N MET A 223 0.36 -14.23 0.28
CA MET A 223 -0.88 -13.46 0.18
C MET A 223 -0.60 -11.96 0.06
N VAL A 224 0.37 -11.44 0.80
CA VAL A 224 0.87 -10.07 0.63
C VAL A 224 1.45 -9.88 -0.78
N CYS A 225 2.32 -10.76 -1.28
CA CYS A 225 2.89 -10.65 -2.62
C CYS A 225 1.82 -10.62 -3.72
N LEU A 226 0.79 -11.46 -3.61
CA LEU A 226 -0.35 -11.48 -4.55
C LEU A 226 -1.18 -10.19 -4.47
N ALA A 227 -1.39 -9.64 -3.28
CA ALA A 227 -2.07 -8.36 -3.11
C ALA A 227 -1.27 -7.20 -3.75
N LEU A 228 0.05 -7.15 -3.54
CA LEU A 228 0.96 -6.20 -4.18
C LEU A 228 0.87 -6.29 -5.71
N GLN A 229 0.96 -7.52 -6.24
CA GLN A 229 0.84 -7.78 -7.66
C GLN A 229 -0.50 -7.30 -8.22
N ARG A 230 -1.60 -7.59 -7.53
CA ARG A 230 -2.94 -7.19 -7.98
C ARG A 230 -3.09 -5.67 -8.01
N MET A 231 -2.61 -4.97 -6.98
CA MET A 231 -2.63 -3.51 -6.94
C MET A 231 -1.80 -2.91 -8.07
N GLY A 232 -0.58 -3.41 -8.26
CA GLY A 232 0.31 -2.95 -9.33
C GLY A 232 -0.29 -3.13 -10.73
N GLN A 233 -0.90 -4.29 -11.01
CA GLN A 233 -1.58 -4.56 -12.28
C GLN A 233 -2.74 -3.60 -12.54
N VAL A 234 -3.53 -3.30 -11.51
CA VAL A 234 -4.67 -2.37 -11.66
C VAL A 234 -4.19 -0.96 -11.93
N CYS A 235 -3.21 -0.47 -11.16
CA CYS A 235 -2.62 0.85 -11.38
C CYS A 235 -1.99 0.96 -12.79
N ARG A 236 -1.30 -0.10 -13.25
CA ARG A 236 -0.71 -0.14 -14.60
C ARG A 236 -1.77 -0.10 -15.70
N GLY A 237 -2.92 -0.73 -15.48
CA GLY A 237 -4.01 -0.80 -16.45
C GLY A 237 -4.81 0.49 -16.62
N GLY A 238 -4.40 1.59 -15.97
CA GLY A 238 -5.13 2.85 -15.93
C GLY A 238 -6.45 2.77 -15.17
N ALA A 239 -6.68 1.68 -14.43
CA ALA A 239 -7.93 1.46 -13.73
C ALA A 239 -8.03 2.40 -12.52
N ALA A 240 -9.14 3.15 -12.44
CA ALA A 240 -9.47 3.94 -11.27
C ALA A 240 -9.68 3.04 -10.05
N ILE A 241 -8.96 3.34 -8.96
CA ILE A 241 -9.26 2.74 -7.65
C ILE A 241 -10.38 3.56 -7.03
N SER A 242 -11.57 2.97 -6.93
CA SER A 242 -12.71 3.59 -6.26
C SER A 242 -12.96 2.89 -4.93
N SER A 243 -12.96 3.65 -3.85
CA SER A 243 -13.50 3.16 -2.59
C SER A 243 -15.02 3.20 -2.61
N THR A 244 -15.64 2.10 -2.23
CA THR A 244 -17.07 2.02 -1.97
C THR A 244 -17.29 1.76 -0.48
N ARG A 245 -18.51 1.99 0.00
CA ARG A 245 -18.90 1.64 1.38
C ARG A 245 -18.62 0.16 1.71
N ASP A 246 -18.59 -0.70 0.71
CA ASP A 246 -18.36 -2.15 0.83
C ASP A 246 -16.88 -2.55 0.67
N GLY A 247 -15.94 -1.60 0.61
CA GLY A 247 -14.50 -1.83 0.53
C GLY A 247 -13.84 -1.29 -0.74
N LEU A 248 -12.55 -1.64 -0.87
CA LEU A 248 -11.68 -1.22 -1.98
C LEU A 248 -12.10 -1.95 -3.26
N ARG A 249 -12.60 -1.21 -4.27
CA ARG A 249 -12.89 -1.76 -5.60
C ARG A 249 -11.95 -1.18 -6.64
N LEU A 250 -11.32 -2.08 -7.37
CA LEU A 250 -10.44 -1.78 -8.49
C LEU A 250 -11.30 -1.78 -9.76
N ARG A 251 -11.55 -0.61 -10.37
CA ARG A 251 -12.42 -0.47 -11.55
C ARG A 251 -11.59 -0.09 -12.78
N ARG A 252 -11.64 -0.91 -13.82
CA ARG A 252 -11.28 -0.49 -15.18
C ARG A 252 -12.55 0.08 -15.81
N ASP A 253 -12.48 1.29 -16.34
CA ASP A 253 -13.65 2.08 -16.73
C ASP A 253 -14.65 1.29 -17.62
N GLY A 254 -15.92 1.27 -17.22
CA GLY A 254 -17.02 1.08 -18.17
C GLY A 254 -18.13 0.08 -17.82
N VAL A 255 -17.86 -1.14 -17.35
CA VAL A 255 -18.93 -2.13 -17.07
C VAL A 255 -18.51 -3.10 -15.94
N PRO A 256 -19.25 -3.17 -14.81
CA PRO A 256 -18.92 -4.06 -13.72
C PRO A 256 -19.47 -5.48 -13.93
N ARG A 257 -18.60 -6.48 -14.03
CA ARG A 257 -18.89 -7.86 -13.61
C ARG A 257 -17.65 -8.47 -12.97
N ILE A 258 -17.62 -8.49 -11.63
CA ILE A 258 -17.04 -9.62 -10.90
C ILE A 258 -18.26 -10.38 -10.41
N ALA A 259 -18.65 -11.40 -11.15
CA ALA A 259 -19.51 -12.42 -10.60
C ALA A 259 -18.69 -13.11 -9.49
N THR A 260 -19.25 -13.13 -8.29
CA THR A 260 -18.93 -14.13 -7.29
C THR A 260 -19.74 -15.38 -7.62
N ASP A 261 -19.54 -15.96 -8.80
CA ASP A 261 -19.84 -17.36 -9.01
C ASP A 261 -18.68 -18.13 -8.38
N GLY A 262 -18.98 -18.76 -7.24
CA GLY A 262 -18.08 -19.63 -6.49
C GLY A 262 -17.73 -20.92 -7.23
N SER A 263 -17.34 -20.83 -8.49
CA SER A 263 -16.88 -21.94 -9.32
C SER A 263 -15.56 -21.57 -9.98
N SER A 264 -14.51 -22.28 -9.55
CA SER A 264 -13.17 -22.38 -10.12
C SER A 264 -12.24 -21.16 -10.00
N LEU A 265 -11.70 -20.93 -8.81
CA LEU A 265 -10.26 -20.65 -8.73
C LEU A 265 -9.51 -21.96 -9.04
N PRO A 266 -8.40 -21.95 -9.79
CA PRO A 266 -7.61 -23.14 -10.05
C PRO A 266 -7.10 -23.69 -8.72
N ARG A 267 -7.63 -24.84 -8.31
CA ARG A 267 -7.03 -25.63 -7.24
C ARG A 267 -5.64 -26.05 -7.73
N ARG A 268 -4.60 -25.45 -7.14
CA ARG A 268 -3.17 -25.54 -7.49
C ARG A 268 -2.73 -24.64 -8.64
N CYS A 269 -2.09 -23.52 -8.30
CA CYS A 269 -1.04 -22.95 -9.14
C CYS A 269 0.19 -23.86 -9.02
N SER A 270 0.31 -24.87 -9.88
CA SER A 270 1.59 -25.56 -10.07
C SER A 270 2.50 -24.63 -10.85
N TRP A 271 3.54 -24.11 -10.20
CA TRP A 271 4.64 -23.44 -10.88
C TRP A 271 5.46 -24.52 -11.60
N SER A 272 5.27 -24.68 -12.90
CA SER A 272 6.25 -25.39 -13.72
C SER A 272 7.37 -24.40 -14.07
N CYS A 273 8.48 -24.47 -13.34
CA CYS A 273 9.73 -23.85 -13.77
C CYS A 273 10.15 -24.53 -15.08
N HIS A 274 10.06 -23.82 -16.20
CA HIS A 274 10.82 -24.21 -17.38
C HIS A 274 12.29 -23.86 -17.13
N GLN A 275 13.14 -24.89 -17.10
CA GLN A 275 14.59 -24.77 -17.21
C GLN A 275 14.97 -24.22 -18.59
#